data_AF-A0A4Q5ZYD9-F1
#
_entry.id   AF-A0A4Q5ZYD9-F1
#
_cell.length_a   1.000
_cell.length_b   1.000
_cell.length_c   1.000
_cell.angle_alpha   90.00
_cell.angle_beta   90.00
_cell.angle_gamma   90.00
#
_symmetry.space_group_name_H-M   'P 1'
#
loop_
_entity.id
_entity.type
_entity.pdbx_description
1 polymer ?
#
loop_
_entity_poly.entity_id
_entity_poly.type
_entity_poly.pdbx_seq_one_letter_code
_entity_poly.pdbx_strand_id
1 'polypeptide(L)'
;MRNLFMGFIAMLLLNGPVVAQQSCYSFEYQQQALRDNPGLTAAVQQVEQFILSQQGSSPVMQTTSRGNPLITIPVVVHVVYNNAAQNVSDQAINDLIKTLNLCFRRMHPD
;
A
#
# COMPACT_ATOMS: atom_id res chain seq x y z
N MET A 1 49.47 -19.26 0.51
CA MET A 1 48.74 -19.28 -0.78
C MET A 1 47.33 -19.84 -0.64
N ARG A 2 47.12 -20.99 0.03
CA ARG A 2 45.78 -21.58 0.31
C ARG A 2 44.83 -20.64 1.09
N ASN A 3 45.37 -19.93 2.08
CA ASN A 3 44.59 -19.06 2.96
C ASN A 3 44.23 -17.72 2.27
N LEU A 4 45.01 -17.31 1.27
CA LEU A 4 44.75 -16.13 0.44
C LEU A 4 43.65 -16.42 -0.59
N PHE A 5 43.62 -17.64 -1.13
CA PHE A 5 42.60 -18.11 -2.06
C PHE A 5 41.22 -18.23 -1.39
N MET A 6 41.18 -18.66 -0.13
CA MET A 6 39.94 -18.75 0.65
C MET A 6 39.33 -17.37 0.95
N GLY A 7 40.17 -16.34 1.14
CA GLY A 7 39.71 -14.95 1.29
C GLY A 7 39.14 -14.35 0.01
N PHE A 8 39.74 -14.67 -1.15
CA PHE A 8 39.23 -14.22 -2.46
C PHE A 8 37.88 -14.85 -2.82
N ILE A 9 37.68 -16.13 -2.50
CA ILE A 9 36.39 -16.82 -2.71
C ILE A 9 35.29 -16.23 -1.81
N ALA A 10 35.62 -15.87 -0.56
CA ALA A 10 34.66 -15.24 0.34
C ALA A 10 34.20 -13.85 -0.15
N MET A 11 35.10 -13.05 -0.75
CA MET A 11 34.78 -11.72 -1.25
C MET A 11 33.91 -11.71 -2.53
N LEU A 12 33.96 -12.79 -3.32
CA LEU A 12 33.13 -12.97 -4.52
C LEU A 12 31.67 -13.35 -4.19
N LEU A 13 31.39 -13.91 -3.02
CA LEU A 13 30.06 -14.39 -2.61
C LEU A 13 29.15 -13.31 -1.98
N LEU A 14 29.65 -12.08 -1.78
CA LEU A 14 28.90 -10.98 -1.14
C LEU A 14 28.26 -9.97 -2.12
N ASN A 15 28.37 -10.16 -3.44
CA ASN A 15 27.79 -9.25 -4.45
C ASN A 15 26.43 -9.76 -4.96
N GLY A 16 25.51 -10.11 -4.06
CA GLY A 16 24.11 -10.40 -4.44
C GLY A 16 23.32 -9.11 -4.64
N PRO A 17 22.45 -8.98 -5.66
CA PRO A 17 21.59 -7.81 -5.80
C PRO A 17 20.63 -7.75 -4.62
N VAL A 18 20.80 -6.74 -3.76
CA VAL A 18 19.85 -6.42 -2.69
C VAL A 18 18.68 -5.68 -3.32
N VAL A 19 17.60 -6.40 -3.63
CA VAL A 19 16.34 -5.79 -4.05
C VAL A 19 15.58 -5.38 -2.80
N ALA A 20 15.86 -4.17 -2.30
CA ALA A 20 15.22 -3.60 -1.11
C ALA A 20 14.06 -2.64 -1.43
N GLN A 21 13.61 -2.57 -2.69
CA GLN A 21 12.54 -1.67 -3.10
C GLN A 21 11.26 -2.44 -3.36
N GLN A 22 10.22 -2.11 -2.58
CA GLN A 22 8.87 -2.60 -2.81
C GLN A 22 8.30 -1.88 -4.03
N SER A 23 7.95 -2.64 -5.07
CA SER A 23 7.38 -2.06 -6.29
C SER A 23 5.93 -1.65 -6.05
N CYS A 24 5.62 -0.37 -6.26
CA CYS A 24 4.27 0.16 -6.26
C CYS A 24 3.94 0.66 -7.67
N TYR A 25 3.01 -0.02 -8.35
CA TYR A 25 2.68 0.26 -9.75
C TYR A 25 1.51 1.22 -9.94
N SER A 26 0.89 1.69 -8.84
CA SER A 26 -0.32 2.52 -8.88
C SER A 26 -0.12 3.79 -9.71
N PHE A 27 1.04 4.44 -9.58
CA PHE A 27 1.36 5.67 -10.29
C PHE A 27 1.60 5.45 -11.79
N GLU A 28 2.36 4.41 -12.15
CA GLU A 28 2.66 4.08 -13.54
C GLU A 28 1.39 3.68 -14.29
N TYR A 29 0.56 2.84 -13.66
CA TYR A 29 -0.74 2.45 -14.21
C TYR A 29 -1.68 3.63 -14.37
N GLN A 30 -1.74 4.54 -13.39
CA GLN A 30 -2.56 5.76 -13.50
C GLN A 30 -2.12 6.63 -14.68
N GLN A 31 -0.81 6.81 -14.88
CA GLN A 31 -0.32 7.56 -16.04
C GLN A 31 -0.69 6.89 -17.36
N GLN A 32 -0.56 5.56 -17.44
CA GLN A 32 -0.96 4.82 -18.63
C GLN A 32 -2.46 5.00 -18.90
N ALA A 33 -3.32 4.81 -17.89
CA ALA A 33 -4.76 4.96 -18.02
C ALA A 33 -5.17 6.37 -18.51
N LEU A 34 -4.49 7.42 -18.06
CA LEU A 34 -4.73 8.80 -18.51
C LEU A 34 -4.29 9.02 -19.96
N ARG A 35 -3.22 8.36 -20.42
CA ARG A 35 -2.77 8.42 -21.82
C ARG A 35 -3.73 7.68 -22.74
N ASP A 36 -4.17 6.49 -22.32
CA ASP A 36 -5.00 5.60 -23.13
C ASP A 36 -6.47 6.07 -23.20
N ASN A 37 -6.93 6.83 -22.20
CA ASN A 37 -8.29 7.36 -22.15
C ASN A 37 -8.30 8.88 -21.86
N PRO A 38 -8.34 9.75 -22.88
CA PRO A 38 -8.36 11.20 -22.69
C PRO A 38 -9.61 11.70 -21.94
N GLY A 39 -10.74 10.96 -22.00
CA GLY A 39 -11.96 11.28 -21.24
C GLY A 39 -11.79 11.08 -19.72
N LEU A 40 -10.86 10.21 -19.29
CA LEU A 40 -10.57 9.97 -17.88
C LEU A 40 -10.00 11.22 -17.21
N THR A 41 -9.19 12.00 -17.91
CA THR A 41 -8.63 13.26 -17.38
C THR A 41 -9.73 14.23 -16.96
N ALA A 42 -10.75 14.39 -17.80
CA ALA A 42 -11.89 15.26 -17.49
C ALA A 42 -12.70 14.73 -16.31
N ALA A 43 -12.93 13.41 -16.23
CA ALA A 43 -13.62 12.78 -15.11
C ALA A 43 -12.87 12.97 -13.78
N VAL A 44 -11.55 12.80 -13.78
CA VAL A 44 -10.70 13.05 -12.61
C VAL A 44 -10.82 14.52 -12.16
N GLN A 45 -10.72 15.48 -13.09
CA GLN A 45 -10.88 16.90 -12.77
C GLN A 45 -12.24 17.23 -12.15
N GLN A 46 -13.32 16.61 -12.65
CA GLN A 46 -14.66 16.78 -12.08
C GLN A 46 -14.77 16.27 -10.65
N VAL A 47 -14.16 15.11 -10.36
CA VAL A 47 -14.12 14.55 -9.00
C VAL A 47 -13.34 15.46 -8.06
N GLU A 48 -12.18 15.98 -8.49
CA GLU A 48 -11.39 16.91 -7.68
C GLU A 48 -12.15 18.22 -7.39
N GLN A 49 -12.81 18.80 -8.38
CA GLN A 49 -13.66 19.98 -8.19
C GLN A 49 -14.83 19.69 -7.24
N PHE A 50 -15.45 18.52 -7.35
CA PHE A 50 -16.49 18.08 -6.43
C PHE A 50 -15.97 18.00 -5.00
N ILE A 51 -14.81 17.35 -4.77
CA ILE A 51 -14.18 17.24 -3.45
C ILE A 51 -13.93 18.63 -2.86
N LEU A 52 -13.34 19.55 -3.63
CA LEU A 52 -13.07 20.93 -3.18
C LEU A 52 -14.35 21.68 -2.82
N SER A 53 -15.43 21.51 -3.60
CA SER A 53 -16.71 22.15 -3.31
C SER A 53 -17.38 21.63 -2.03
N GLN A 54 -17.06 20.40 -1.60
CA GLN A 54 -17.65 19.73 -0.44
C GLN A 54 -16.87 19.93 0.87
N GLN A 55 -15.68 20.55 0.84
CA GLN A 55 -14.81 20.73 2.01
C GLN A 55 -15.43 21.59 3.14
N GLY A 56 -16.58 22.24 2.92
CA GLY A 56 -17.35 22.94 3.96
C GLY A 56 -18.68 22.29 4.36
N SER A 57 -19.13 21.24 3.66
CA SER A 57 -20.51 20.73 3.74
C SER A 57 -20.61 19.26 4.14
N SER A 58 -19.47 18.57 4.26
CA SER A 58 -19.47 17.17 4.64
C SER A 58 -19.84 17.00 6.13
N PRO A 59 -20.88 16.21 6.48
CA PRO A 59 -21.26 15.97 7.87
C PRO A 59 -20.14 15.32 8.70
N VAL A 60 -19.15 14.69 8.05
CA VAL A 60 -17.93 14.16 8.68
C VAL A 60 -16.98 15.27 9.16
N MET A 61 -16.98 16.45 8.51
CA MET A 61 -16.20 17.62 8.94
C MET A 61 -16.97 18.53 9.92
N GLN A 62 -18.30 18.46 9.95
CA GLN A 62 -19.13 19.23 10.89
C GLN A 62 -19.13 18.66 12.31
N THR A 63 -18.62 17.44 12.53
CA THR A 63 -18.41 16.86 13.87
C THR A 63 -17.15 17.37 14.58
N THR A 64 -16.53 18.45 14.10
CA THR A 64 -15.31 19.05 14.70
C THR A 64 -15.51 19.57 16.13
N SER A 65 -16.75 19.69 16.64
CA SER A 65 -16.98 19.91 18.08
C SER A 65 -16.92 18.65 18.96
N ARG A 66 -16.85 17.42 18.40
CA ARG A 66 -16.85 16.16 19.16
C ARG A 66 -15.82 15.11 18.69
N GLY A 67 -14.74 15.56 18.03
CA GLY A 67 -13.70 14.66 17.53
C GLY A 67 -14.10 13.90 16.26
N ASN A 68 -13.11 13.33 15.57
CA ASN A 68 -13.33 12.56 14.36
C ASN A 68 -14.10 11.27 14.69
N PRO A 69 -15.24 10.97 14.04
CA PRO A 69 -15.99 9.75 14.33
C PRO A 69 -15.19 8.50 13.94
N LEU A 70 -15.38 7.41 14.69
CA LEU A 70 -14.82 6.10 14.32
C LEU A 70 -15.53 5.57 13.08
N ILE A 71 -14.80 5.44 11.97
CA ILE A 71 -15.30 4.87 10.71
C ILE A 71 -14.95 3.37 10.68
N THR A 72 -15.96 2.51 10.58
CA THR A 72 -15.78 1.06 10.41
C THR A 72 -15.93 0.69 8.95
N ILE A 73 -14.87 0.11 8.36
CA ILE A 73 -14.85 -0.37 6.99
C ILE A 73 -14.99 -1.90 7.01
N PRO A 74 -16.08 -2.50 6.51
CA PRO A 74 -16.17 -3.95 6.36
C PRO A 74 -15.23 -4.41 5.23
N VAL A 75 -14.41 -5.42 5.50
CA VAL A 75 -13.40 -5.91 4.56
C VAL A 75 -13.65 -7.38 4.24
N VAL A 76 -13.55 -7.71 2.94
CA VAL A 76 -13.48 -9.09 2.45
C VAL A 76 -12.11 -9.29 1.83
N VAL A 77 -11.40 -10.34 2.24
CA VAL A 77 -10.07 -10.69 1.72
C VAL A 77 -10.22 -11.88 0.79
N HIS A 78 -9.89 -11.69 -0.49
CA HIS A 78 -9.85 -12.76 -1.48
C HIS A 78 -8.43 -13.31 -1.60
N VAL A 79 -8.19 -14.50 -1.05
CA VAL A 79 -6.93 -15.22 -1.26
C VAL A 79 -7.01 -16.00 -2.57
N VAL A 80 -6.30 -15.54 -3.59
CA VAL A 80 -6.17 -16.22 -4.88
C VAL A 80 -4.84 -16.96 -4.91
N TYR A 81 -4.88 -18.30 -4.96
CA TYR A 81 -3.69 -19.14 -4.90
C TYR A 81 -3.71 -20.24 -5.97
N ASN A 82 -2.54 -20.54 -6.53
CA ASN A 82 -2.32 -21.64 -7.48
C ASN A 82 -1.66 -22.87 -6.82
N ASN A 83 -1.00 -22.69 -5.67
CA ASN A 83 -0.39 -23.78 -4.90
C ASN A 83 -0.55 -23.56 -3.39
N ALA A 84 -0.26 -24.60 -2.60
CA ALA A 84 -0.46 -24.57 -1.15
C ALA A 84 0.39 -23.50 -0.42
N ALA A 85 1.57 -23.15 -0.92
CA ALA A 85 2.42 -22.13 -0.31
C ALA A 85 1.87 -20.70 -0.49
N GLN A 86 1.02 -20.49 -1.49
CA GLN A 86 0.32 -19.22 -1.74
C GLN A 86 -0.99 -19.10 -0.93
N ASN A 87 -1.47 -20.21 -0.36
CA ASN A 87 -2.64 -20.19 0.51
C ASN A 87 -2.24 -19.68 1.90
N VAL A 88 -2.40 -18.37 2.12
CA VAL A 88 -2.03 -17.71 3.38
C VAL A 88 -2.97 -18.12 4.51
N SER A 89 -2.44 -18.19 5.74
CA SER A 89 -3.24 -18.52 6.92
C SER A 89 -4.14 -17.36 7.34
N ASP A 90 -5.26 -17.68 7.99
CA ASP A 90 -6.15 -16.69 8.59
C ASP A 90 -5.42 -15.80 9.60
N GLN A 91 -4.43 -16.34 10.31
CA GLN A 91 -3.60 -15.57 11.23
C GLN A 91 -2.82 -14.47 10.50
N ALA A 92 -2.20 -14.77 9.36
CA ALA A 92 -1.48 -13.77 8.58
C ALA A 92 -2.41 -12.66 8.07
N ILE A 93 -3.64 -13.01 7.68
CA ILE A 93 -4.67 -12.04 7.28
C ILE A 93 -5.06 -11.16 8.48
N ASN A 94 -5.30 -11.75 9.64
CA ASN A 94 -5.65 -11.01 10.85
C ASN A 94 -4.54 -10.06 11.29
N ASP A 95 -3.27 -10.46 11.17
CA ASP A 95 -2.12 -9.61 11.48
C ASP A 95 -2.05 -8.41 10.51
N LEU A 96 -2.33 -8.61 9.22
CA LEU A 96 -2.46 -7.50 8.26
C LEU A 96 -3.57 -6.51 8.68
N ILE A 97 -4.77 -7.01 8.98
CA ILE A 97 -5.91 -6.16 9.40
C ILE A 97 -5.58 -5.43 10.70
N LYS A 98 -4.88 -6.07 11.64
CA LYS A 98 -4.40 -5.45 12.88
C LYS A 98 -3.44 -4.30 12.58
N THR A 99 -2.45 -4.50 11.72
CA THR A 99 -1.51 -3.45 11.31
C THR A 99 -2.22 -2.28 10.65
N LEU A 100 -3.18 -2.52 9.75
CA LEU A 100 -4.00 -1.46 9.15
C LEU A 100 -4.72 -0.64 10.23
N ASN A 101 -5.39 -1.31 11.18
CA ASN A 101 -6.08 -0.64 12.28
C ASN A 101 -5.12 0.19 13.15
N LEU A 102 -3.90 -0.30 13.40
CA LEU A 102 -2.88 0.46 14.13
C LEU A 102 -2.47 1.71 13.35
N CYS A 103 -2.18 1.60 12.05
CA CYS A 103 -1.76 2.70 11.19
C CYS A 103 -2.85 3.79 11.08
N PHE A 104 -4.08 3.42 10.75
CA PHE A 104 -5.19 4.38 10.59
C PHE A 104 -5.59 5.07 11.91
N ARG A 105 -5.23 4.47 13.05
CA ARG A 105 -5.46 5.04 14.37
C ARG A 105 -4.22 5.74 14.96
N ARG A 106 -3.12 5.83 14.21
CA ARG A 106 -1.82 6.39 14.66
C ARG A 106 -1.31 5.70 15.94
N MET A 107 -1.56 4.39 16.05
CA MET A 107 -1.13 3.53 17.15
C MET A 107 0.00 2.59 16.72
N HIS A 108 0.47 2.68 15.47
CA HIS A 108 1.64 1.95 15.00
C HIS A 108 2.89 2.57 15.64
N PRO A 109 3.82 1.77 16.19
CA PRO A 109 5.01 2.27 16.89
C PRO A 109 6.08 2.92 15.99
N ASP A 110 5.82 3.03 14.68
CA ASP A 110 6.73 3.54 13.66
C ASP A 110 6.48 5.03 13.36
#